data_AF-A0AA46YT74-F1
#
_entry.id   AF-A0AA46YT74-F1
#
_cell.length_a   1.000
_cell.length_b   1.000
_cell.length_c   1.000
_cell.angle_alpha   90.00
_cell.angle_beta   90.00
_cell.angle_gamma   90.00
#
_symmetry.space_group_name_H-M   'P 1'
#
loop_
_entity.id
_entity.type
_entity.pdbx_description
1 polymer ?
#
loop_
_entity_poly.entity_id
_entity_poly.type
_entity_poly.pdbx_seq_one_letter_code
_entity_poly.pdbx_strand_id
1 'polypeptide(L)' 'MIRKNISKNKRVAFYAPKTGGKPVYRLFNPKAGIGAHFMTGDSYEKSVLTKAPKEWKYEGVAWYSVK' A
#
# COMPACT_ATOMS: atom_id res chain seq x y z
N MET A 1 28.60 -23.57 -21.20
CA MET A 1 28.96 -22.31 -20.50
C MET A 1 28.00 -22.16 -19.33
N ILE A 2 28.45 -22.39 -18.09
CA ILE A 2 27.60 -22.35 -16.89
C ILE A 2 27.58 -20.92 -16.36
N ARG A 3 26.41 -20.31 -16.18
CA ARG A 3 26.29 -19.08 -15.36
C ARG A 3 25.11 -19.13 -14.41
N LYS A 4 25.47 -19.52 -13.19
CA LYS A 4 25.02 -19.04 -11.88
C LYS A 4 23.55 -19.26 -11.52
N ASN A 5 23.36 -20.43 -10.89
CA ASN A 5 22.52 -20.63 -9.73
C ASN A 5 22.62 -19.42 -8.78
N ILE A 6 21.55 -18.64 -8.65
CA ILE A 6 21.42 -17.66 -7.58
C ILE A 6 20.20 -18.04 -6.76
N SER A 7 20.40 -18.97 -5.83
CA SER A 7 19.59 -18.98 -4.60
C SER A 7 19.87 -17.67 -3.87
N LYS A 8 19.00 -16.68 -4.04
CA LYS A 8 18.88 -15.61 -3.05
C LYS A 8 17.74 -16.03 -2.13
N ASN A 9 18.09 -16.61 -1.00
CA ASN A 9 17.22 -16.68 0.18
C ASN A 9 16.82 -15.26 0.62
N LYS A 10 15.94 -14.62 -0.14
CA LYS A 10 15.15 -13.46 0.27
C LYS A 10 13.77 -14.02 0.59
N ARG A 11 13.39 -14.01 1.87
CA ARG A 11 12.05 -14.38 2.31
C ARG A 11 11.08 -13.27 1.84
N VAL A 12 10.73 -13.31 0.55
CA VAL A 12 9.70 -12.43 -0.01
C VAL A 12 8.36 -12.96 0.49
N ALA A 13 7.65 -12.14 1.27
CA ALA A 13 6.34 -12.53 1.80
C ALA A 13 5.26 -12.54 0.72
N PHE A 14 5.30 -11.62 -0.24
CA PHE A 14 4.40 -11.58 -1.39
C PHE A 14 4.94 -10.71 -2.54
N TYR A 15 4.40 -10.94 -3.73
CA TYR A 15 4.58 -10.09 -4.91
C TYR A 15 3.26 -9.39 -5.24
N ALA A 16 3.32 -8.11 -5.59
CA ALA A 16 2.17 -7.33 -6.04
C ALA A 16 2.41 -6.85 -7.49
N PRO A 17 1.37 -6.79 -8.35
CA PRO A 17 1.46 -6.14 -9.66
C PRO A 17 1.99 -4.71 -9.56
N LYS A 18 2.86 -4.33 -10.50
CA LYS A 18 3.33 -2.93 -10.61
C LYS A 18 2.27 -2.01 -11.23
N THR A 19 1.44 -2.55 -12.11
CA THR A 19 0.35 -1.87 -12.83
C THR A 19 -0.76 -2.88 -13.16
N GLY A 20 -1.93 -2.40 -13.58
CA GLY A 20 -3.04 -3.24 -14.09
C GLY A 20 -3.93 -3.91 -13.02
N GLY A 21 -3.52 -3.86 -11.75
CA GLY A 21 -4.32 -4.29 -10.61
C GLY A 21 -5.26 -3.20 -10.06
N LYS A 22 -6.03 -3.51 -9.00
CA LYS A 22 -6.87 -2.53 -8.31
C LYS A 22 -6.00 -1.73 -7.32
N PRO A 23 -6.00 -0.39 -7.32
CA PRO A 23 -5.17 0.39 -6.41
C PRO A 23 -5.59 0.19 -4.95
N VAL A 24 -4.62 0.02 -4.06
CA VAL A 24 -4.80 0.09 -2.60
C VAL A 24 -4.17 1.38 -2.10
N TYR A 25 -5.00 2.24 -1.53
CA TYR A 25 -4.65 3.56 -1.00
C TYR A 25 -4.11 3.42 0.42
N ARG A 26 -3.06 4.20 0.74
CA ARG A 26 -2.56 4.35 2.11
C ARG A 26 -2.90 5.73 2.64
N LEU A 27 -3.45 5.76 3.85
CA LEU A 27 -3.75 6.96 4.60
C LEU A 27 -3.03 6.90 5.95
N PHE A 28 -2.48 8.02 6.38
CA PHE A 28 -1.82 8.16 7.67
C PHE A 28 -2.65 9.06 8.60
N ASN A 29 -2.84 8.62 9.84
CA ASN A 29 -3.47 9.40 10.89
C ASN A 29 -2.44 9.74 11.98
N PRO A 30 -1.94 10.99 12.04
CA PRO A 30 -0.97 11.40 13.07
C PRO A 30 -1.60 11.50 14.48
N LYS A 31 -2.94 11.57 14.58
CA LYS A 31 -3.66 11.69 15.85
C LYS A 31 -3.96 10.33 16.50
N ALA A 32 -3.73 9.22 15.80
CA ALA A 32 -3.94 7.87 16.32
C ALA A 32 -2.80 7.43 17.26
N GLY A 33 -2.65 8.11 18.40
CA GLY A 33 -1.60 7.82 19.38
C GLY A 33 -0.20 8.02 18.81
N ILE A 34 0.53 6.92 18.56
CA ILE A 34 1.84 6.92 17.88
C ILE A 34 1.74 7.16 16.36
N GLY A 35 0.51 7.26 15.84
CA GLY A 35 0.19 7.31 14.43
C GLY A 35 -0.28 5.97 13.90
N ALA A 36 -1.22 5.98 12.95
CA ALA A 36 -1.75 4.77 12.34
C ALA A 36 -1.79 4.89 10.82
N HIS A 37 -1.52 3.77 10.14
CA HIS A 37 -1.77 3.63 8.71
C HIS A 37 -3.04 2.84 8.49
N PHE A 38 -3.83 3.27 7.52
CA PHE A 38 -5.01 2.56 7.05
C PHE A 38 -4.87 2.29 5.55
N MET A 39 -5.27 1.09 5.13
CA MET A 39 -5.14 0.59 3.77
C MET A 39 -6.52 0.28 3.23
N THR A 40 -6.89 0.86 2.09
CA THR A 40 -8.19 0.59 1.48
C THR A 40 -8.12 0.51 -0.03
N GLY A 41 -8.84 -0.46 -0.61
CA GLY A 41 -9.08 -0.54 -2.05
C GLY A 41 -10.35 0.19 -2.50
N ASP A 42 -11.04 0.87 -1.59
CA ASP A 42 -12.24 1.66 -1.87
C ASP A 42 -11.88 3.14 -2.03
N SER A 43 -12.20 3.69 -3.20
CA SER A 43 -11.97 5.10 -3.52
C SER A 43 -12.92 6.03 -2.76
N TYR A 44 -14.11 5.56 -2.40
CA TYR A 44 -15.08 6.30 -1.60
C TYR A 44 -14.60 6.45 -0.16
N GLU A 45 -14.19 5.35 0.48
CA GLU A 45 -13.62 5.38 1.83
C GLU A 45 -12.41 6.31 1.92
N LYS A 46 -11.46 6.19 0.97
CA LYS A 46 -10.33 7.12 0.85
C LYS A 46 -10.81 8.58 0.75
N SER A 47 -11.81 8.86 -0.10
CA SER A 47 -12.36 10.21 -0.29
C SER A 47 -12.95 10.77 1.00
N VAL A 48 -13.78 9.98 1.71
CA VAL A 48 -14.42 10.37 2.97
C VAL A 48 -13.37 10.72 4.02
N LEU A 49 -12.34 9.88 4.20
CA LEU A 49 -11.28 10.13 5.17
C LEU A 49 -10.48 11.39 4.83
N THR A 50 -10.20 11.64 3.55
CA THR A 50 -9.47 12.85 3.13
C THR A 50 -10.23 14.17 3.32
N LYS A 51 -11.54 14.14 3.58
CA LYS A 51 -12.31 15.35 3.92
C LYS A 51 -11.95 15.91 5.29
N ALA A 52 -11.30 15.11 6.14
CA ALA A 52 -10.85 15.47 7.48
C ALA A 52 -9.30 15.52 7.51
N PRO A 53 -8.67 16.53 6.88
CA PRO A 53 -7.22 16.55 6.64
C PRO A 53 -6.38 16.72 7.92
N LYS A 54 -7.00 17.11 9.04
CA LYS A 54 -6.35 17.16 10.35
C LYS A 54 -6.23 15.77 10.98
N GLU A 55 -7.02 14.81 10.51
CA GLU A 55 -7.13 13.45 11.03
C GLU A 55 -6.47 12.46 10.07
N TRP A 56 -6.68 12.60 8.76
CA TRP A 56 -6.18 11.66 7.76
C TRP A 56 -5.45 12.37 6.63
N LYS A 57 -4.23 11.92 6.37
CA LYS A 57 -3.39 12.35 5.25
C LYS A 57 -3.32 11.23 4.22
N TYR A 58 -3.75 11.51 3.00
CA TYR A 58 -3.54 10.58 1.89
C TYR A 58 -2.07 10.58 1.47
N GLU A 59 -1.47 9.39 1.41
CA GLU A 59 -0.05 9.22 1.09
C GLU A 59 0.20 8.66 -0.32
N GLY A 60 -0.86 8.27 -1.03
CA GLY A 60 -0.76 7.68 -2.36
C GLY A 60 -1.24 6.23 -2.44
N VAL A 61 -0.99 5.62 -3.59
CA VAL A 61 -1.18 4.18 -3.81
C VAL A 61 -0.01 3.43 -3.17
N ALA A 62 -0.30 2.52 -2.24
CA ALA A 62 0.73 1.71 -1.59
C ALA A 62 1.12 0.48 -2.41
N TRP A 63 0.14 -0.18 -3.03
CA TRP A 63 0.34 -1.26 -3.99
C TRP A 63 -0.91 -1.43 -4.87
N TYR A 64 -0.81 -2.29 -5.89
CA TYR A 64 -1.96 -2.75 -6.66
C TYR A 64 -2.30 -4.18 -6.25
N SER A 65 -3.57 -4.46 -5.94
CA SER A 65 -4.04 -5.82 -5.71
C SER A 65 -4.24 -6.54 -7.04
N VAL A 66 -4.17 -7.86 -7.03
CA VAL A 66 -4.72 -8.66 -8.14
C VAL A 66 -6.22 -8.35 -8.31
N LYS A 67 -6.72 -8.51 -9.54
CA LYS A 67 -8.14 -8.36 -9.83
C LYS A 67 -8.94 -9.55 -9.30
#